data_AF-A0A3S2LXN8-F1
#
_entry.id   AF-A0A3S2LXN8-F1
#
_cell.length_a   1.000
_cell.length_b   1.000
_cell.length_c   1.000
_cell.angle_alpha   90.00
_cell.angle_beta   90.00
_cell.angle_gamma   90.00
#
_symmetry.space_group_name_H-M   'P 1'
#
loop_
_entity.id
_entity.type
_entity.pdbx_description
1 polymer ?
#
loop_
_entity_poly.entity_id
_entity_poly.type
_entity_poly.pdbx_seq_one_letter_code
_entity_poly.pdbx_strand_id
1 'polypeptide(L)'
;MKGYPQALLPLTVAGIPSIHICLDFIPELLAQPQLEKQIFAIQLLSYLCTQYALPKSLSVARLAISVMGTLLTVLTRAKRFCFFMPTLPCLAAFCQAFPPLYDDVAALLVQVGQVCASDVATKVRDIDPFIARLQNLKENPQEWSLSAGGSSKLTLPLKTAEELGGADPDVQLCYCIEATFMDIISSTLHRL
;
A
#
# COMPACT_ATOMS: atom_id res chain seq x y z
N MET A 1 -13.10 -21.63 7.95
CA MET A 1 -11.79 -21.59 8.63
C MET A 1 -11.93 -20.66 9.82
N LYS A 2 -11.69 -21.18 11.04
CA LYS A 2 -11.70 -20.35 12.26
C LYS A 2 -10.58 -19.31 12.13
N GLY A 3 -10.95 -18.03 12.14
CA GLY A 3 -10.02 -16.91 12.02
C GLY A 3 -9.08 -16.88 13.21
N TYR A 4 -7.78 -16.92 12.94
CA TYR A 4 -6.77 -16.62 13.95
C TYR A 4 -6.69 -15.09 14.12
N PRO A 5 -6.56 -14.59 15.36
CA PRO A 5 -6.39 -13.16 15.61
C PRO A 5 -5.08 -12.66 15.01
N GLN A 6 -5.13 -11.51 14.32
CA GLN A 6 -3.98 -10.85 13.65
C GLN A 6 -2.74 -10.68 14.55
N ALA A 7 -2.92 -10.66 15.88
CA ALA A 7 -1.86 -10.55 16.87
C ALA A 7 -0.91 -11.77 16.94
N LEU A 8 -1.29 -12.93 16.40
CA LEU A 8 -0.48 -14.17 16.46
C LEU A 8 0.35 -14.43 15.18
N LEU A 9 0.18 -13.65 14.12
CA LEU A 9 0.94 -13.82 12.88
C LEU A 9 2.47 -13.74 13.11
N PRO A 10 3.01 -12.74 13.84
CA PRO A 10 4.46 -12.67 14.08
C PRO A 10 4.98 -13.82 14.94
N LEU A 11 4.17 -14.30 15.90
CA LEU A 11 4.55 -15.35 16.85
C LEU A 11 4.53 -16.75 16.24
N THR A 12 3.59 -17.04 15.33
CA THR A 12 3.58 -18.32 14.59
C THR A 12 4.69 -18.37 13.53
N VAL A 13 5.07 -17.21 12.97
CA VAL A 13 6.11 -17.11 11.93
C VAL A 13 7.53 -17.25 12.49
N ALA A 14 7.79 -16.76 13.71
CA ALA A 14 9.12 -16.85 14.32
C ALA A 14 9.48 -18.25 14.87
N GLY A 15 8.51 -19.16 15.04
CA GLY A 15 8.70 -20.44 15.74
C GLY A 15 8.72 -21.71 14.87
N ILE A 16 8.37 -21.64 13.57
CA ILE A 16 8.23 -22.83 12.72
C ILE A 16 9.20 -22.74 11.52
N PRO A 17 10.31 -23.52 11.50
CA PRO A 17 11.31 -23.48 10.43
C PRO A 17 10.79 -23.92 9.04
N SER A 18 9.55 -24.41 8.97
CA SER A 18 8.87 -24.83 7.73
C SER A 18 7.91 -23.79 7.15
N ILE A 19 7.93 -22.53 7.60
CA ILE A 19 6.90 -21.56 7.19
C ILE A 19 6.98 -21.12 5.72
N HIS A 20 8.09 -21.37 5.04
CA HIS A 20 8.18 -21.20 3.59
C HIS A 20 7.17 -22.09 2.83
N ILE A 21 6.69 -23.18 3.43
CA ILE A 21 5.58 -24.01 2.89
C ILE A 21 4.29 -23.17 2.77
N CYS A 22 4.10 -22.14 3.60
CA CYS A 22 2.94 -21.27 3.49
C CYS A 22 2.84 -20.55 2.14
N LEU A 23 3.95 -20.37 1.41
CA LEU A 23 3.94 -19.80 0.05
C LEU A 23 3.10 -20.62 -0.92
N ASP A 24 2.97 -21.93 -0.73
CA ASP A 24 2.15 -22.80 -1.59
C ASP A 24 0.64 -22.54 -1.41
N PHE A 25 0.22 -22.08 -0.24
CA PHE A 25 -1.18 -21.82 0.07
C PHE A 25 -1.59 -20.37 -0.21
N ILE A 26 -0.65 -19.45 -0.43
CA ILE A 26 -0.97 -18.04 -0.71
C ILE A 26 -1.85 -17.88 -1.96
N PRO A 27 -1.54 -18.50 -3.12
CA PRO A 27 -2.40 -18.39 -4.29
C PRO A 27 -3.82 -18.92 -4.02
N GLU A 28 -3.94 -20.02 -3.27
CA GLU A 28 -5.24 -20.60 -2.90
C GLU A 28 -6.03 -19.67 -1.97
N LEU A 29 -5.36 -19.02 -1.02
CA LEU A 29 -5.97 -18.05 -0.11
C LEU A 29 -6.41 -16.76 -0.84
N LEU A 30 -5.62 -16.29 -1.80
CA LEU A 30 -5.96 -15.14 -2.64
C LEU A 30 -7.16 -15.41 -3.54
N ALA A 31 -7.32 -16.66 -4.00
CA ALA A 31 -8.46 -17.10 -4.81
C ALA A 31 -9.78 -17.21 -4.00
N GLN A 32 -9.74 -17.09 -2.68
CA GLN A 32 -10.95 -17.15 -1.85
C GLN A 32 -11.80 -15.87 -2.06
N PRO A 33 -13.14 -15.99 -2.10
CA PRO A 33 -14.02 -14.83 -2.28
C PRO A 33 -14.13 -13.94 -1.02
N GLN A 34 -13.62 -14.41 0.13
CA GLN A 34 -13.66 -13.64 1.37
C GLN A 34 -12.49 -12.65 1.45
N LEU A 35 -12.83 -11.36 1.53
CA LEU A 35 -11.86 -10.27 1.57
C LEU A 35 -10.85 -10.40 2.72
N GLU A 36 -11.31 -10.84 3.88
CA GLU A 36 -10.47 -11.07 5.07
C GLU A 36 -9.34 -12.07 4.79
N LYS A 37 -9.61 -13.12 4.01
CA LYS A 37 -8.61 -14.13 3.65
C LYS A 37 -7.60 -13.57 2.65
N GLN A 38 -8.04 -12.72 1.72
CA GLN A 38 -7.16 -12.06 0.76
C GLN A 38 -6.23 -11.06 1.46
N ILE A 39 -6.76 -10.26 2.38
CA ILE A 39 -5.97 -9.34 3.22
C ILE A 39 -4.94 -10.14 4.02
N PHE A 40 -5.37 -11.20 4.70
CA PHE A 40 -4.48 -12.07 5.47
C PHE A 40 -3.37 -12.67 4.59
N ALA A 41 -3.71 -13.13 3.38
CA ALA A 41 -2.74 -13.69 2.44
C ALA A 41 -1.67 -12.66 2.01
N ILE A 42 -2.08 -11.42 1.71
CA ILE A 42 -1.14 -10.34 1.34
C ILE A 42 -0.23 -10.00 2.53
N GLN A 43 -0.79 -9.89 3.73
CA GLN A 43 -0.03 -9.62 4.95
C GLN A 43 0.97 -10.74 5.24
N LEU A 44 0.53 -12.00 5.18
CA LEU A 44 1.41 -13.16 5.39
C LEU A 44 2.51 -13.20 4.32
N LEU A 45 2.16 -12.97 3.05
CA LEU A 45 3.14 -12.90 1.97
C LEU A 45 4.16 -11.79 2.21
N SER A 46 3.75 -10.63 2.72
CA SER A 46 4.65 -9.52 3.08
C SER A 46 5.75 -9.97 4.04
N TYR A 47 5.37 -10.67 5.11
CA TYR A 47 6.33 -11.22 6.07
C TYR A 47 7.20 -12.33 5.45
N LEU A 48 6.64 -13.19 4.60
CA LEU A 48 7.40 -14.24 3.95
C LEU A 48 8.41 -13.68 2.94
N CYS A 49 8.07 -12.62 2.22
CA CYS A 49 8.97 -11.97 1.26
C CYS A 49 10.16 -11.32 1.95
N THR A 50 9.96 -10.66 3.09
CA THR A 50 11.06 -10.03 3.84
C THR A 50 11.96 -11.04 4.53
N GLN A 51 11.41 -12.16 4.99
CA GLN A 51 12.18 -13.24 5.64
C GLN A 51 12.85 -14.20 4.63
N TYR A 52 12.21 -14.44 3.48
CA TYR A 52 12.64 -15.41 2.47
C TYR A 52 12.54 -14.81 1.06
N ALA A 53 13.61 -14.15 0.62
CA ALA A 53 13.76 -13.61 -0.73
C ALA A 53 14.06 -14.73 -1.75
N LEU A 54 13.06 -15.55 -2.07
CA LEU A 54 13.14 -16.67 -3.00
C LEU A 54 12.50 -16.29 -4.35
N PRO A 55 12.95 -16.86 -5.49
CA PRO A 55 12.29 -16.65 -6.78
C PRO A 55 10.80 -17.01 -6.77
N LYS A 56 10.42 -18.01 -5.96
CA LYS A 56 9.03 -18.42 -5.77
C LYS A 56 8.19 -17.33 -5.09
N SER A 57 8.71 -16.70 -4.02
CA SER A 57 7.98 -15.63 -3.33
C SER A 57 7.86 -14.39 -4.20
N LEU A 58 8.83 -14.09 -5.07
CA LEU A 58 8.70 -13.04 -6.10
C LEU A 58 7.52 -13.29 -7.03
N SER A 59 7.40 -14.52 -7.59
CA SER A 59 6.28 -14.87 -8.47
C SER A 59 4.93 -14.75 -7.79
N VAL A 60 4.84 -15.18 -6.52
CA VAL A 60 3.60 -15.08 -5.73
C VAL A 60 3.30 -13.62 -5.35
N ALA A 61 4.31 -12.80 -5.06
CA ALA A 61 4.14 -11.36 -4.80
C ALA A 61 3.60 -10.62 -6.03
N ARG A 62 4.14 -10.93 -7.23
CA ARG A 62 3.61 -10.41 -8.49
C ARG A 62 2.15 -10.81 -8.70
N LEU A 63 1.78 -12.06 -8.41
CA LEU A 63 0.38 -12.52 -8.46
C LEU A 63 -0.50 -11.72 -7.49
N ALA A 64 -0.04 -11.50 -6.25
CA ALA A 64 -0.78 -10.73 -5.26
C ALA A 64 -1.04 -9.29 -5.73
N ILE A 65 -0.03 -8.62 -6.32
CA ILE A 65 -0.18 -7.28 -6.91
C ILE A 65 -1.25 -7.28 -8.02
N SER A 66 -1.22 -8.26 -8.92
CA SER A 66 -2.23 -8.41 -9.98
C SER A 66 -3.64 -8.63 -9.43
N VAL A 67 -3.77 -9.45 -8.38
CA VAL A 67 -5.05 -9.67 -7.69
C VAL A 67 -5.54 -8.39 -7.03
N MET A 68 -4.66 -7.62 -6.36
CA MET A 68 -5.01 -6.32 -5.77
C MET A 68 -5.52 -5.35 -6.84
N GLY A 69 -4.85 -5.25 -8.00
CA GLY A 69 -5.32 -4.43 -9.12
C GLY A 69 -6.69 -4.85 -9.64
N THR A 70 -6.94 -6.15 -9.75
CA THR A 70 -8.28 -6.67 -10.14
C THR A 70 -9.34 -6.34 -9.07
N LEU A 71 -9.00 -6.47 -7.80
CA LEU A 71 -9.89 -6.14 -6.69
C LEU A 71 -10.23 -4.66 -6.63
N LEU A 72 -9.31 -3.77 -7.03
CA LEU A 72 -9.61 -2.34 -7.16
C LEU A 72 -10.81 -2.08 -8.07
N THR A 73 -10.88 -2.79 -9.21
CA THR A 73 -11.93 -2.57 -10.22
C THR A 73 -13.25 -3.25 -9.84
N VAL A 74 -13.21 -4.40 -9.17
CA VAL A 74 -14.44 -5.17 -8.84
C VAL A 74 -15.05 -4.82 -7.47
N LEU A 75 -14.26 -4.31 -6.53
CA LEU A 75 -14.77 -3.97 -5.20
C LEU A 75 -15.53 -2.63 -5.21
N THR A 76 -16.57 -2.57 -4.38
CA THR A 76 -17.27 -1.31 -4.09
C THR A 76 -16.39 -0.39 -3.25
N ARG A 77 -16.63 0.92 -3.32
CA ARG A 77 -15.87 1.95 -2.58
C ARG A 77 -15.66 1.61 -1.10
N ALA A 78 -16.73 1.22 -0.39
CA ALA A 78 -16.65 0.86 1.02
C ALA A 78 -15.70 -0.34 1.29
N LYS A 79 -15.68 -1.34 0.40
CA LYS A 79 -14.80 -2.50 0.52
C LYS A 79 -13.36 -2.19 0.12
N ARG A 80 -13.13 -1.25 -0.81
CA ARG A 80 -11.79 -0.80 -1.19
C ARG A 80 -11.04 -0.24 0.00
N PHE A 81 -11.68 0.64 0.79
CA PHE A 81 -11.05 1.17 2.00
C PHE A 81 -10.59 0.07 2.95
N CYS A 82 -11.49 -0.85 3.30
CA CYS A 82 -11.18 -1.96 4.21
C CYS A 82 -10.09 -2.91 3.66
N PHE A 83 -9.97 -3.04 2.34
CA PHE A 83 -8.97 -3.88 1.71
C PHE A 83 -7.61 -3.21 1.58
N PHE A 84 -7.57 -2.00 1.02
CA PHE A 84 -6.33 -1.31 0.68
C PHE A 84 -5.63 -0.72 1.91
N MET A 85 -6.38 -0.21 2.89
CA MET A 85 -5.77 0.37 4.09
C MET A 85 -4.80 -0.59 4.82
N PRO A 86 -5.14 -1.87 5.08
CA PRO A 86 -4.20 -2.82 5.69
C PRO A 86 -3.20 -3.48 4.72
N THR A 87 -3.36 -3.33 3.41
CA THR A 87 -2.54 -4.05 2.39
C THR A 87 -1.56 -3.15 1.65
N LEU A 88 -1.80 -1.84 1.57
CA LEU A 88 -0.87 -0.89 0.96
C LEU A 88 0.52 -0.91 1.62
N PRO A 89 0.66 -0.89 2.95
CA PRO A 89 1.98 -0.97 3.59
C PRO A 89 2.75 -2.26 3.24
N CYS A 90 2.04 -3.36 2.93
CA CYS A 90 2.68 -4.61 2.50
C CYS A 90 3.41 -4.47 1.16
N LEU A 91 2.97 -3.54 0.29
CA LEU A 91 3.63 -3.28 -0.99
C LEU A 91 5.04 -2.70 -0.79
N ALA A 92 5.24 -1.85 0.22
CA ALA A 92 6.57 -1.34 0.56
C ALA A 92 7.53 -2.48 0.95
N ALA A 93 7.06 -3.44 1.74
CA ALA A 93 7.83 -4.62 2.10
C ALA A 93 8.12 -5.53 0.90
N PHE A 94 7.19 -5.68 -0.06
CA PHE A 94 7.45 -6.39 -1.31
C PHE A 94 8.57 -5.72 -2.11
N CYS A 95 8.50 -4.41 -2.28
CA CYS A 95 9.53 -3.63 -2.96
C CYS A 95 10.90 -3.73 -2.25
N GLN A 96 10.91 -3.69 -0.92
CA GLN A 96 12.13 -3.83 -0.12
C GLN A 96 12.80 -5.20 -0.29
N ALA A 97 12.00 -6.27 -0.39
CA ALA A 97 12.47 -7.63 -0.64
C ALA A 97 12.84 -7.86 -2.12
N PHE A 98 12.09 -7.24 -3.04
CA PHE A 98 12.16 -7.49 -4.47
C PHE A 98 12.12 -6.17 -5.27
N PRO A 99 13.30 -5.58 -5.54
CA PRO A 99 13.42 -4.41 -6.40
C PRO A 99 12.72 -4.53 -7.78
N PRO A 100 12.67 -5.72 -8.45
CA PRO A 100 11.97 -5.85 -9.72
C PRO A 100 10.45 -5.63 -9.70
N LEU A 101 9.85 -5.36 -8.53
CA LEU A 101 8.42 -5.09 -8.39
C LEU A 101 8.08 -3.59 -8.33
N TYR A 102 9.08 -2.68 -8.31
CA TYR A 102 8.82 -1.24 -8.16
C TYR A 102 7.84 -0.68 -9.19
N ASP A 103 8.01 -1.01 -10.47
CA ASP A 103 7.14 -0.49 -11.54
C ASP A 103 5.70 -0.98 -11.40
N ASP A 104 5.50 -2.27 -11.09
CA ASP A 104 4.17 -2.84 -10.91
C ASP A 104 3.46 -2.23 -9.68
N VAL A 105 4.20 -2.05 -8.58
CA VAL A 105 3.68 -1.45 -7.34
C VAL A 105 3.37 0.03 -7.55
N ALA A 106 4.25 0.79 -8.19
CA ALA A 106 4.02 2.20 -8.49
C ALA A 106 2.77 2.38 -9.38
N ALA A 107 2.63 1.55 -10.42
CA ALA A 107 1.45 1.56 -11.28
C ALA A 107 0.16 1.26 -10.49
N LEU A 108 0.19 0.27 -9.58
CA LEU A 108 -0.95 -0.03 -8.72
C LEU A 108 -1.28 1.14 -7.78
N LEU A 109 -0.28 1.71 -7.10
CA LEU A 109 -0.49 2.83 -6.18
C LEU A 109 -1.09 4.06 -6.90
N VAL A 110 -0.62 4.37 -8.11
CA VAL A 110 -1.20 5.43 -8.95
C VAL A 110 -2.65 5.12 -9.29
N GLN A 111 -2.98 3.88 -9.67
CA GLN A 111 -4.36 3.49 -9.97
C GLN A 111 -5.28 3.62 -8.75
N VAL A 112 -4.85 3.15 -7.57
CA VAL A 112 -5.62 3.32 -6.33
C VAL A 112 -5.82 4.80 -6.05
N GLY A 113 -4.77 5.62 -6.16
CA GLY A 113 -4.84 7.06 -5.93
C GLY A 113 -5.81 7.77 -6.88
N GLN A 114 -5.83 7.40 -8.17
CA GLN A 114 -6.77 7.95 -9.15
C GLN A 114 -8.22 7.60 -8.83
N VAL A 115 -8.48 6.35 -8.40
CA VAL A 115 -9.81 5.92 -7.97
C VAL A 115 -10.26 6.71 -6.73
N CYS A 116 -9.39 6.85 -5.73
CA CYS A 116 -9.68 7.61 -4.52
C CYS A 116 -9.92 9.10 -4.83
N ALA A 117 -9.09 9.72 -5.67
CA ALA A 117 -9.25 11.11 -6.06
C ALA A 117 -10.58 11.36 -6.80
N SER A 118 -10.99 10.41 -7.65
CA SER A 118 -12.28 10.46 -8.34
C SER A 118 -13.45 10.32 -7.36
N ASP A 119 -13.34 9.40 -6.41
CA ASP A 119 -14.36 9.20 -5.37
C ASP A 119 -14.49 10.45 -4.46
N VAL A 120 -13.37 11.09 -4.09
CA VAL A 120 -13.37 12.39 -3.38
C VAL A 120 -13.98 13.49 -4.23
N ALA A 121 -13.61 13.62 -5.51
CA ALA A 121 -14.16 14.63 -6.43
C ALA A 121 -15.69 14.51 -6.61
N THR A 122 -16.21 13.29 -6.66
CA THR A 122 -17.67 13.08 -6.72
C THR A 122 -18.40 13.47 -5.43
N LYS A 123 -17.71 13.45 -4.29
CA LYS A 123 -18.21 13.89 -2.98
C LYS A 123 -18.00 15.40 -2.76
N VAL A 124 -16.95 15.96 -3.35
CA VAL A 124 -16.55 17.37 -3.34
C VAL A 124 -17.36 18.14 -4.37
N ARG A 125 -18.61 18.44 -4.01
CA ARG A 125 -19.22 19.72 -4.38
C ARG A 125 -19.04 20.79 -3.30
N ASP A 126 -18.23 20.55 -2.26
CA ASP A 126 -18.08 21.54 -1.17
C ASP A 126 -16.70 21.72 -0.50
N ILE A 127 -15.65 20.90 -0.72
CA ILE A 127 -14.34 21.16 -0.04
C ILE A 127 -13.13 20.79 -0.91
N ASP A 128 -12.38 21.81 -1.33
CA ASP A 128 -11.10 21.72 -2.07
C ASP A 128 -9.94 22.25 -1.21
N PRO A 129 -8.91 21.44 -0.94
CA PRO A 129 -7.54 21.79 -1.39
C PRO A 129 -6.68 20.58 -1.84
N PHE A 130 -7.22 19.35 -1.79
CA PHE A 130 -6.44 18.12 -2.06
C PHE A 130 -6.45 17.72 -3.54
N ILE A 131 -7.56 17.96 -4.26
CA ILE A 131 -7.67 17.67 -5.70
C ILE A 131 -6.70 18.55 -6.48
N ALA A 132 -6.56 19.82 -6.08
CA ALA A 132 -5.58 20.74 -6.66
C ALA A 132 -4.13 20.23 -6.55
N ARG A 133 -3.75 19.52 -5.47
CA ARG A 133 -2.38 18.98 -5.28
C ARG A 133 -2.13 17.74 -6.14
N LEU A 134 -3.13 16.87 -6.31
CA LEU A 134 -3.01 15.68 -7.17
C LEU A 134 -3.02 16.03 -8.66
N GLN A 135 -3.78 17.05 -9.07
CA GLN A 135 -3.75 17.55 -10.45
C GLN A 135 -2.38 18.15 -10.79
N ASN A 136 -1.76 18.86 -9.85
CA ASN A 136 -0.39 19.37 -10.01
C ASN A 136 0.65 18.25 -10.23
N LEU A 137 0.52 17.12 -9.53
CA LEU A 137 1.40 15.96 -9.69
C LEU A 137 1.24 15.24 -11.04
N LYS A 138 0.06 15.36 -11.68
CA LYS A 138 -0.19 14.79 -13.01
C LYS A 138 0.33 15.67 -14.15
N GLU A 139 0.45 16.98 -13.94
CA GLU A 139 0.78 17.92 -15.01
C GLU A 139 2.28 18.16 -15.25
N ASN A 140 3.20 17.71 -14.38
CA ASN A 140 4.61 18.04 -14.57
C ASN A 140 5.59 16.88 -14.30
N PRO A 141 5.95 16.08 -15.33
CA PRO A 141 7.03 15.09 -15.25
C PRO A 141 8.44 15.67 -15.39
N GLN A 142 8.65 17.01 -15.50
CA GLN A 142 9.93 17.56 -16.01
C GLN A 142 10.55 18.76 -15.28
N GLU A 143 10.25 19.03 -14.01
CA GLU A 143 10.97 20.06 -13.24
C GLU A 143 11.69 19.50 -12.01
N TRP A 144 12.45 18.42 -12.18
CA TRP A 144 13.57 18.13 -11.28
C TRP A 144 14.85 18.71 -11.87
N SER A 145 15.01 20.04 -11.80
CA SER A 145 16.29 20.69 -12.06
C SER A 145 16.31 22.08 -11.40
N LEU A 146 17.11 22.16 -10.33
CA LEU A 146 17.78 23.38 -9.83
C LEU A 146 16.88 24.47 -9.21
N SER A 147 16.88 24.55 -7.88
CA SER A 147 17.51 25.69 -7.19
C SER A 147 17.50 25.48 -5.68
N ALA A 148 18.71 25.26 -5.15
CA ALA A 148 19.00 25.45 -3.74
C ALA A 148 18.95 26.95 -3.39
N GLY A 149 18.44 27.28 -2.21
CA GLY A 149 18.70 28.57 -1.55
C GLY A 149 17.45 29.24 -0.99
N GLY A 150 17.26 29.17 0.32
CA GLY A 150 16.28 30.00 1.02
C GLY A 150 15.79 29.38 2.31
N SER A 151 16.52 29.61 3.40
CA SER A 151 16.13 29.25 4.76
C SER A 151 14.76 29.83 5.11
N SER A 152 13.76 28.98 5.27
CA SER A 152 12.52 29.34 5.96
C SER A 152 11.99 28.09 6.65
N LYS A 153 11.90 28.17 7.98
CA LYS A 153 11.55 27.11 8.92
C LYS A 153 10.45 26.18 8.38
N LEU A 154 10.85 24.97 7.96
CA LEU A 154 9.93 23.84 7.82
C LEU A 154 9.58 23.35 9.22
N THR A 155 8.72 24.10 9.89
CA THR A 155 8.07 23.64 11.12
C THR A 155 6.97 22.70 10.64
N LEU A 156 7.25 21.40 10.70
CA LEU A 156 6.23 20.36 10.68
C LEU A 156 5.09 20.79 11.61
N PRO A 157 3.83 20.89 11.14
CA PRO A 157 2.72 20.67 12.03
C PRO A 157 2.77 19.18 12.33
N LEU A 158 3.47 18.85 13.41
CA LEU A 158 3.30 17.63 14.17
C LEU A 158 1.85 17.67 14.69
N LYS A 159 0.88 17.43 13.80
CA LYS A 159 -0.53 17.31 14.18
C LYS A 159 -0.68 15.94 14.81
N THR A 160 -0.63 16.00 16.13
CA THR A 160 -0.97 14.99 17.10
C THR A 160 -2.22 14.20 16.71
N ALA A 161 -2.20 12.93 17.10
CA ALA A 161 -3.14 11.86 16.79
C ALA A 161 -4.61 12.06 17.25
N GLU A 162 -5.08 13.29 17.47
CA GLU A 162 -6.44 13.59 17.96
C GLU A 162 -7.37 14.21 16.89
N GLU A 163 -6.87 14.60 15.72
CA GLU A 163 -7.65 15.20 14.62
C GLU A 163 -7.87 14.24 13.42
N LEU A 164 -7.88 12.93 13.64
CA LEU A 164 -8.25 11.93 12.62
C LEU A 164 -9.51 11.13 12.95
N GLY A 165 -10.16 11.42 14.09
CA GLY A 165 -11.38 10.72 14.52
C GLY A 165 -12.62 10.91 13.62
N GLY A 166 -12.54 11.75 12.60
CA GLY A 166 -13.62 12.03 11.65
C GLY A 166 -13.19 12.28 10.20
N ALA A 167 -11.97 11.87 9.81
CA ALA A 167 -11.51 12.06 8.43
C ALA A 167 -12.20 11.07 7.46
N ASP A 168 -12.64 11.56 6.31
CA ASP A 168 -13.28 10.74 5.26
C ASP A 168 -12.42 9.52 4.89
N PRO A 169 -13.01 8.31 4.71
CA PRO A 169 -12.25 7.09 4.42
C PRO A 169 -11.41 7.21 3.14
N ASP A 170 -11.85 7.97 2.13
CA ASP A 170 -11.05 8.15 0.91
C ASP A 170 -9.83 9.03 1.17
N VAL A 171 -9.98 10.05 2.02
CA VAL A 171 -8.88 10.95 2.42
C VAL A 171 -7.84 10.17 3.23
N GLN A 172 -8.29 9.33 4.17
CA GLN A 172 -7.39 8.44 4.91
C GLN A 172 -6.64 7.49 3.97
N LEU A 173 -7.33 6.93 2.97
CA LEU A 173 -6.69 6.06 1.99
C LEU A 173 -5.66 6.82 1.14
N CYS A 174 -5.93 8.07 0.78
CA CYS A 174 -4.97 8.92 0.08
C CYS A 174 -3.68 9.14 0.90
N TYR A 175 -3.81 9.45 2.19
CA TYR A 175 -2.64 9.58 3.08
C TYR A 175 -1.88 8.25 3.21
N CYS A 176 -2.58 7.12 3.26
CA CYS A 176 -1.92 5.81 3.30
C CYS A 176 -1.13 5.51 2.01
N ILE A 177 -1.65 5.89 0.85
CA ILE A 177 -0.95 5.76 -0.44
C ILE A 177 0.31 6.63 -0.44
N GLU A 178 0.20 7.89 -0.02
CA GLU A 178 1.34 8.82 0.07
C GLU A 178 2.41 8.29 1.01
N ALA A 179 2.03 7.85 2.22
CA ALA A 179 2.96 7.25 3.17
C ALA A 179 3.66 6.02 2.57
N THR A 180 2.91 5.13 1.90
CA THR A 180 3.48 3.93 1.25
C THR A 180 4.49 4.31 0.17
N PHE A 181 4.22 5.32 -0.66
CA PHE A 181 5.18 5.82 -1.64
C PHE A 181 6.45 6.36 -0.99
N MET A 182 6.32 7.14 0.08
CA MET A 182 7.46 7.70 0.80
C MET A 182 8.31 6.62 1.46
N ASP A 183 7.70 5.56 1.99
CA ASP A 183 8.40 4.40 2.54
C ASP A 183 9.21 3.65 1.46
N ILE A 184 8.63 3.50 0.25
CA ILE A 184 9.31 2.88 -0.90
C ILE A 184 10.51 3.74 -1.35
N ILE A 185 10.34 5.05 -1.48
CA ILE A 185 11.39 5.98 -1.91
C ILE A 185 12.53 6.04 -0.88
N SER A 186 12.20 6.19 0.41
CA SER A 186 13.19 6.26 1.49
C SER A 186 14.01 4.96 1.60
N SER A 187 13.36 3.80 1.45
CA SER A 187 14.01 2.49 1.43
C SER A 187 14.96 2.30 0.25
N THR A 188 14.66 2.94 -0.89
CA THR A 188 15.52 2.90 -2.08
C THR A 188 16.72 3.82 -1.89
N LEU A 189 16.51 5.03 -1.36
CA LEU A 189 17.57 6.02 -1.14
C LEU A 189 18.62 5.57 -0.12
N HIS A 190 18.22 4.86 0.95
CA HIS A 190 19.15 4.30 1.93
C HIS A 190 20.03 3.15 1.40
N ARG A 191 19.74 2.63 0.20
CA ARG A 191 20.45 1.47 -0.39
C ARG A 191 21.37 1.86 -1.56
N LEU A 192 21.38 3.13 -1.97
CA LEU A 192 22.38 3.72 -2.87
C LEU A 192 23.57 4.27 -2.07
#